data_AF-A0A7X9G908-F1
#
_entry.id   AF-A0A7X9G908-F1
#
_cell.length_a   1.000
_cell.length_b   1.000
_cell.length_c   1.000
_cell.angle_alpha   90.00
_cell.angle_beta   90.00
_cell.angle_gamma   90.00
#
_symmetry.space_group_name_H-M   'P 1'
#
loop_
_entity.id
_entity.type
_entity.pdbx_description
1 polymer ?
#
loop_
_entity_poly.entity_id
_entity_poly.type
_entity_poly.pdbx_seq_one_letter_code
_entity_poly.pdbx_strand_id
1 'polypeptide(L)'
;GLYNNKRNPSNPSHIMDNAIGEWNRFRIRMVGEVVSVWLNSELVVDEVIMENYWNRAKPIYPSGQIELQDHGNPIWFRNIYIKEL
;
A
#
# COMPACT_ATOMS: atom_id res chain seq x y z
N GLY A 1 -0.19 -5.81 1.57
CA GLY A 1 -1.44 -5.99 0.81
C GLY A 1 -2.45 -4.93 1.20
N LEU A 2 -3.66 -4.99 0.64
CA LEU A 2 -4.80 -4.13 1.00
C LEU A 2 -5.67 -4.83 2.04
N TYR A 3 -5.11 -5.03 3.24
CA TYR A 3 -5.64 -5.93 4.29
C TYR A 3 -7.14 -5.76 4.62
N ASN A 4 -7.65 -4.53 4.50
CA ASN A 4 -9.04 -4.19 4.85
C ASN A 4 -10.08 -4.49 3.74
N ASN A 5 -9.62 -4.86 2.55
CA ASN A 5 -10.51 -5.29 1.46
C ASN A 5 -11.23 -6.59 1.84
N LYS A 6 -12.52 -6.68 1.48
CA LYS A 6 -13.36 -7.87 1.69
C LYS A 6 -13.87 -8.49 0.38
N ARG A 7 -14.10 -7.66 -0.63
CA ARG A 7 -14.58 -8.04 -1.97
C ARG A 7 -13.43 -8.13 -2.95
N ASN A 8 -12.49 -7.17 -2.88
CA ASN A 8 -11.30 -7.15 -3.70
C ASN A 8 -10.15 -7.91 -3.04
N PRO A 9 -9.11 -8.33 -3.78
CA PRO A 9 -7.92 -8.95 -3.20
C PRO A 9 -7.33 -8.13 -2.04
N SER A 10 -7.02 -8.80 -0.93
CA SER A 10 -6.42 -8.19 0.26
C SER A 10 -4.94 -8.56 0.42
N ASN A 11 -4.53 -9.73 -0.05
CA ASN A 11 -3.16 -10.21 0.01
C ASN A 11 -2.38 -9.81 -1.24
N PRO A 12 -1.05 -9.59 -1.12
CA PRO A 12 -0.19 -9.51 -2.30
C PRO A 12 -0.16 -10.83 -3.07
N SER A 13 0.20 -10.79 -4.35
CA SER A 13 0.25 -11.99 -5.21
C SER A 13 1.36 -12.98 -4.81
N HIS A 14 2.45 -12.48 -4.23
CA HIS A 14 3.56 -13.28 -3.71
C HIS A 14 4.34 -12.48 -2.64
N ILE A 15 5.19 -13.19 -1.89
CA ILE A 15 6.11 -12.59 -0.91
C ILE A 15 7.31 -12.01 -1.67
N MET A 16 7.72 -10.81 -1.31
CA MET A 16 8.88 -10.14 -1.91
C MET A 16 9.71 -9.36 -0.88
N ASP A 17 9.49 -9.62 0.40
CA ASP A 17 10.20 -8.97 1.49
C ASP A 17 11.66 -9.41 1.54
N ASN A 18 12.58 -8.45 1.65
CA ASN A 18 13.96 -8.71 2.02
C ASN A 18 14.07 -9.10 3.51
N ALA A 19 15.21 -9.67 3.89
CA ALA A 19 15.45 -10.10 5.26
C ALA A 19 15.44 -8.92 6.26
N ILE A 20 15.26 -9.23 7.55
CA ILE A 20 15.35 -8.24 8.63
C ILE A 20 16.74 -7.58 8.61
N GLY A 21 16.76 -6.25 8.68
CA GLY A 21 17.99 -5.45 8.61
C GLY A 21 18.33 -4.98 7.20
N GLU A 22 17.67 -5.52 6.17
CA GLU A 22 17.78 -5.05 4.79
C GLU A 22 16.66 -4.07 4.43
N TRP A 23 16.94 -3.24 3.43
CA TRP A 23 15.98 -2.24 2.98
C TRP A 23 14.99 -2.85 2.00
N ASN A 24 13.71 -2.64 2.25
CA ASN A 24 12.65 -2.85 1.28
C ASN A 24 12.34 -1.55 0.55
N ARG A 25 12.06 -1.63 -0.76
CA ARG A 25 11.70 -0.48 -1.59
C ARG A 25 10.28 -0.62 -2.08
N PHE A 26 9.43 0.35 -1.71
CA PHE A 26 8.08 0.48 -2.22
C PHE A 26 8.01 1.51 -3.34
N ARG A 27 7.24 1.19 -4.38
CA ARG A 27 6.61 2.18 -5.26
C ARG A 27 5.12 1.94 -5.17
N ILE A 28 4.35 2.98 -4.87
CA ILE A 28 2.90 2.90 -4.78
C ILE A 28 2.33 3.87 -5.80
N ARG A 29 1.40 3.41 -6.63
CA ARG A 29 0.62 4.25 -7.53
C ARG A 29 -0.84 4.10 -7.17
N MET A 30 -1.52 5.22 -7.07
CA MET A 30 -2.93 5.28 -6.74
C MET A 30 -3.62 6.28 -7.65
N VAL A 31 -4.63 5.85 -8.39
CA VAL A 31 -5.45 6.71 -9.25
C VAL A 31 -6.91 6.49 -8.90
N GLY A 32 -7.53 7.50 -8.30
CA GLY A 32 -8.78 7.29 -7.59
C GLY A 32 -8.61 6.22 -6.50
N GLU A 33 -9.42 5.17 -6.58
CA GLU A 33 -9.38 4.02 -5.65
C GLU A 33 -8.53 2.84 -6.14
N VAL A 34 -7.98 2.93 -7.35
CA VAL A 34 -7.21 1.84 -7.96
C VAL A 34 -5.74 1.94 -7.53
N VAL A 35 -5.25 0.89 -6.87
CA VAL A 35 -3.92 0.84 -6.26
C VAL A 35 -3.05 -0.22 -6.95
N SER A 36 -1.84 0.17 -7.31
CA SER A 36 -0.76 -0.73 -7.70
C SER A 36 0.42 -0.56 -6.74
N VAL A 37 1.02 -1.67 -6.31
CA VAL A 37 2.17 -1.67 -5.41
C VAL A 37 3.28 -2.51 -6.01
N TRP A 38 4.46 -1.91 -6.14
CA TRP A 38 5.70 -2.62 -6.39
C TRP A 38 6.50 -2.72 -5.09
N LEU A 39 6.96 -3.92 -4.77
CA LEU A 39 7.87 -4.19 -3.66
C LEU A 39 9.15 -4.77 -4.24
N ASN A 40 10.29 -4.13 -3.95
CA ASN A 40 11.61 -4.53 -4.47
C ASN A 40 11.64 -4.72 -5.99
N SER A 41 10.94 -3.85 -6.71
CA SER A 41 10.77 -3.83 -8.18
C SER A 41 9.77 -4.83 -8.76
N GLU A 42 9.22 -5.75 -7.96
CA GLU A 42 8.18 -6.69 -8.40
C GLU A 42 6.77 -6.16 -8.13
N LEU A 43 5.87 -6.37 -9.08
CA LEU A 43 4.47 -5.98 -8.96
C LEU A 43 3.72 -7.00 -8.09
N VAL A 44 3.34 -6.59 -6.87
CA VAL A 44 2.72 -7.47 -5.87
C VAL A 44 1.24 -7.16 -5.62
N VAL A 45 0.78 -5.96 -6.00
CA VAL A 45 -0.64 -5.58 -6.05
C VAL A 45 -0.86 -4.91 -7.40
N ASP A 46 -1.75 -5.47 -8.22
CA ASP A 46 -1.98 -5.00 -9.58
C ASP A 46 -3.42 -4.50 -9.75
N GLU A 47 -3.54 -3.22 -10.11
CA GLU A 47 -4.78 -2.46 -10.29
C GLU A 47 -5.97 -2.85 -9.38
N VAL A 48 -5.73 -2.98 -8.06
CA VAL A 48 -6.77 -3.41 -7.11
C VAL A 48 -7.53 -2.21 -6.56
N ILE A 49 -8.87 -2.31 -6.54
CA ILE A 49 -9.73 -1.33 -5.86
C ILE A 49 -9.52 -1.42 -4.34
N MET A 50 -9.08 -0.32 -3.73
CA MET A 50 -9.01 -0.15 -2.28
C MET A 50 -10.38 0.23 -1.74
N GLU A 51 -10.92 -0.59 -0.84
CA GLU A 51 -12.25 -0.35 -0.25
C GLU A 51 -12.19 0.69 0.87
N ASN A 52 -13.25 1.50 0.97
CA ASN A 52 -13.44 2.38 2.11
C ASN A 52 -13.80 1.56 3.36
N TYR A 53 -12.79 1.32 4.21
CA TYR A 53 -12.93 0.56 5.45
C TYR A 53 -13.99 1.14 6.39
N TRP A 54 -14.06 2.48 6.50
CA TRP A 54 -14.96 3.19 7.41
C TRP A 54 -16.40 3.22 6.92
N ASN A 55 -16.61 3.24 5.60
CA ASN A 55 -17.93 3.21 4.99
C ASN A 55 -17.92 2.47 3.65
N ARG A 56 -18.23 1.18 3.67
CA ARG A 56 -18.19 0.29 2.50
C ARG A 56 -19.25 0.59 1.43
N ALA A 57 -20.20 1.49 1.70
CA ALA A 57 -21.19 1.95 0.72
C ALA A 57 -20.68 3.14 -0.12
N LYS A 58 -19.49 3.67 0.18
CA LYS A 58 -18.88 4.80 -0.51
C LYS A 58 -17.50 4.42 -1.04
N PRO A 59 -17.01 5.10 -2.10
CA PRO A 59 -15.60 5.03 -2.46
C PRO A 59 -14.73 5.62 -1.34
N ILE A 60 -13.42 5.45 -1.44
CA ILE A 60 -12.47 6.12 -0.55
C ILE A 60 -12.55 7.65 -0.73
N TYR A 61 -12.05 8.41 0.24
CA TYR A 61 -11.94 9.86 0.10
C TYR A 61 -10.87 10.24 -0.93
N PRO A 62 -11.08 11.31 -1.73
CA PRO A 62 -10.16 11.69 -2.81
C PRO A 62 -8.85 12.28 -2.31
N SER A 63 -8.78 12.73 -1.05
CA SER A 63 -7.60 13.33 -0.45
C SER A 63 -7.51 12.98 1.03
N GLY A 64 -6.30 12.85 1.54
CA GLY A 64 -6.01 12.58 2.95
C GLY A 64 -4.53 12.68 3.24
N GLN A 65 -4.15 12.37 4.48
CA GLN A 65 -2.75 12.32 4.88
C GLN A 65 -2.11 11.00 4.41
N ILE A 66 -0.79 11.03 4.19
CA ILE A 66 0.01 9.80 4.08
C ILE A 66 0.55 9.49 5.48
N GLU A 67 0.13 8.36 6.02
CA GLU A 67 0.49 7.94 7.37
C GLU A 67 1.50 6.79 7.32
N LEU A 68 2.56 6.91 8.13
CA LEU A 68 3.54 5.85 8.36
C LEU A 68 3.28 5.26 9.74
N GLN A 69 3.03 3.95 9.80
CA GLN A 69 2.61 3.27 11.01
C GLN A 69 3.69 2.33 11.55
N ASP A 70 3.82 2.28 12.88
CA ASP A 70 4.55 1.27 13.65
C ASP A 70 3.62 0.67 14.72
N HIS A 71 3.83 -0.60 15.06
CA HIS A 71 3.09 -1.36 16.07
C HIS A 71 4.00 -1.85 17.23
N GLY A 72 5.12 -1.18 17.46
CA GLY A 72 5.99 -1.39 18.63
C GLY A 72 7.33 -2.06 18.33
N ASN A 73 7.74 -2.14 17.07
CA ASN A 73 9.05 -2.66 16.67
C ASN A 73 9.87 -1.55 15.99
N PRO A 74 11.19 -1.46 16.24
CA PRO A 74 12.02 -0.48 15.54
C PRO A 74 11.89 -0.61 14.02
N ILE A 75 11.47 0.47 13.39
CA ILE A 75 11.34 0.60 11.94
C ILE A 75 12.00 1.91 11.48
N TRP A 76 12.58 1.90 10.28
CA TRP A 76 13.22 3.06 9.70
C TRP A 76 12.65 3.33 8.32
N PHE A 77 12.41 4.61 8.02
CA PHE A 77 12.00 5.06 6.71
C PHE A 77 13.06 6.02 6.16
N ARG A 78 13.30 5.96 4.85
CA ARG A 78 14.15 6.91 4.12
C ARG A 78 13.68 7.06 2.69
N ASN A 79 14.12 8.13 2.03
CA ASN A 79 13.87 8.35 0.60
C ASN A 79 12.36 8.34 0.25
N ILE A 80 11.57 9.05 1.06
CA ILE A 80 10.12 9.19 0.85
C ILE A 80 9.88 10.39 -0.04
N TYR A 81 9.24 10.15 -1.18
CA TYR A 81 8.89 11.18 -2.15
C TYR A 81 7.44 10.97 -2.58
N ILE A 82 6.78 12.08 -2.92
CA ILE A 82 5.42 12.07 -3.45
C ILE A 82 5.38 12.87 -4.75
N LYS A 83 4.58 12.39 -5.70
CA LYS A 83 4.26 13.09 -6.93
C LYS A 83 2.76 12.96 -7.15
N GLU A 84 2.08 14.10 -7.21
CA GLU A 84 0.67 14.18 -7.61
C GLU A 84 0.51 13.76 -9.08
N LEU A 85 -0.63 13.13 -9.41
CA LEU A 85 -0.89 12.49 -10.71
C LEU A 85 -2.00 13.20 -11.50
#